data_AF-A0A2E6ZHH8-F1
#
_entry.id   AF-A0A2E6ZHH8-F1
#
_cell.length_a   1.000
_cell.length_b   1.000
_cell.length_c   1.000
_cell.angle_alpha   90.00
_cell.angle_beta   90.00
_cell.angle_gamma   90.00
#
_symmetry.space_group_name_H-M   'P 1'
#
loop_
_entity.id
_entity.type
_entity.pdbx_description
1 polymer ?
#
loop_
_entity_poly.entity_id
_entity_poly.type
_entity_poly.pdbx_seq_one_letter_code
_entity_poly.pdbx_strand_id
1 'polypeptide(L)' 'MNIEILGCGVAGLCTATELAKNNVKIDLVDPNGGPTEKSCSWWAGGMLAPDCEGETAPDIVVS' A
#
# COMPACT_ATOMS: atom_id res chain seq x y z
N MET A 1 14.49 18.37 2.80
CA MET A 1 13.39 17.67 3.52
C MET A 1 13.39 16.24 3.02
N ASN A 2 13.30 15.27 3.92
CA ASN A 2 13.32 13.84 3.60
C ASN A 2 12.04 13.22 4.18
N ILE A 3 11.32 12.43 3.39
CA ILE A 3 10.06 11.81 3.81
C ILE A 3 10.29 10.31 4.01
N GLU A 4 9.95 9.81 5.18
CA GLU A 4 9.96 8.37 5.46
C GLU A 4 8.57 7.77 5.24
N ILE A 5 8.51 6.67 4.51
CA ILE A 5 7.29 5.90 4.24
C ILE A 5 7.44 4.54 4.94
N LEU A 6 6.54 4.29 5.89
CA LEU A 6 6.50 3.02 6.62
C LEU A 6 5.58 2.04 5.89
N GLY A 7 6.18 0.98 5.35
CA GLY A 7 5.52 -0.10 4.64
C GLY A 7 5.84 -0.12 3.15
N CYS A 8 6.31 -1.27 2.66
CA CYS A 8 6.63 -1.53 1.25
C CYS A 8 5.47 -2.24 0.50
N GLY A 9 4.22 -2.04 0.94
CA GLY A 9 3.02 -2.52 0.26
C GLY A 9 2.61 -1.63 -0.92
N VAL A 10 1.50 -1.98 -1.58
CA VAL A 10 1.01 -1.26 -2.78
C VAL A 10 0.81 0.23 -2.51
N ALA A 11 0.20 0.58 -1.36
CA ALA A 11 -0.02 1.97 -0.97
C ALA A 11 1.30 2.72 -0.80
N GLY A 12 2.24 2.16 -0.02
CA GLY A 12 3.54 2.78 0.23
C GLY A 12 4.36 2.99 -1.04
N LEU A 13 4.39 1.99 -1.93
CA LEU A 13 5.08 2.09 -3.21
C LEU A 13 4.41 3.08 -4.18
N CYS A 14 3.08 3.14 -4.22
CA CYS A 14 2.36 4.15 -5.00
C CYS A 14 2.67 5.56 -4.51
N THR A 15 2.61 5.80 -3.20
CA THR A 15 2.96 7.09 -2.59
C THR A 15 4.42 7.46 -2.86
N ALA A 16 5.35 6.53 -2.65
CA ALA A 16 6.76 6.72 -2.93
C ALA A 16 7.02 7.11 -4.39
N THR A 17 6.35 6.44 -5.32
CA THR A 17 6.47 6.70 -6.76
C THR A 17 6.03 8.12 -7.10
N GLU A 18 4.89 8.57 -6.59
CA GLU A 18 4.40 9.92 -6.86
C GLU A 18 5.30 11.01 -6.23
N LEU A 19 5.82 10.77 -5.02
CA LEU A 19 6.78 11.70 -4.39
C LEU A 19 8.10 11.75 -5.14
N ALA A 20 8.64 10.60 -5.56
CA ALA A 20 9.87 10.51 -6.33
C ALA A 20 9.76 11.23 -7.69
N LYS A 21 8.61 11.10 -8.39
CA LYS A 21 8.32 11.85 -9.63
C LYS A 21 8.39 13.36 -9.43
N ASN A 22 8.08 13.85 -8.23
CA ASN A 22 8.14 15.26 -7.86
C ASN A 22 9.50 15.66 -7.26
N ASN A 23 10.56 14.86 -7.47
CA ASN A 23 11.92 15.08 -6.95
C ASN A 23 12.01 15.18 -5.42
N VAL A 24 11.06 14.58 -4.71
CA VAL A 24 11.11 14.50 -3.24
C VAL A 24 12.01 13.35 -2.84
N LYS A 25 12.95 13.62 -1.93
CA LYS A 25 13.79 12.59 -1.33
C LYS A 25 12.96 11.75 -0.36
N ILE A 26 12.95 10.44 -0.57
CA ILE A 26 12.15 9.48 0.20
C ILE A 26 13.01 8.32 0.68
N ASP A 27 12.67 7.80 1.86
CA ASP A 27 13.15 6.53 2.38
C ASP A 27 11.97 5.60 2.64
N LEU A 28 12.06 4.36 2.16
CA LEU A 28 11.06 3.31 2.38
C LEU A 28 11.56 2.35 3.45
N VAL A 29 10.74 2.13 4.47
CA VAL A 29 11.09 1.27 5.60
C VAL A 29 10.00 0.22 5.79
N ASP A 30 10.38 -1.04 5.74
CA ASP A 30 9.48 -2.15 6.06
C ASP A 30 10.24 -3.16 6.93
N PRO A 31 9.61 -3.71 7.98
CA PRO A 31 10.25 -4.71 8.86
C PRO A 31 10.80 -5.94 8.12
N ASN A 32 10.24 -6.26 6.95
CA ASN A 32 10.62 -7.40 6.14
C ASN A 32 11.50 -7.01 4.93
N GLY A 33 11.88 -5.75 4.80
CA GLY A 33 12.73 -5.25 3.71
C GLY A 33 11.94 -4.84 2.46
N GLY A 34 12.36 -5.30 1.29
CA GLY A 34 11.68 -4.93 0.04
C GLY A 34 10.22 -5.42 -0.05
N PRO A 35 9.52 -5.12 -1.14
CA PRO A 35 8.23 -5.77 -1.42
C PRO A 35 8.43 -7.28 -1.48
N THR A 36 7.83 -7.99 -0.52
CA THR A 36 7.95 -9.44 -0.36
C THR A 36 6.58 -10.09 -0.16
N GLU A 37 6.54 -11.42 -0.22
CA GLU A 37 5.39 -12.27 0.13
C GLU A 37 4.79 -12.01 1.53
N LYS A 38 5.51 -11.31 2.41
CA LYS A 38 5.00 -10.92 3.73
C LYS A 38 4.13 -9.66 3.71
N SER A 39 4.09 -8.95 2.58
CA SER A 39 3.16 -7.84 2.38
C SER A 39 1.78 -8.37 2.02
N CYS A 40 0.73 -7.86 2.67
CA CYS A 40 -0.66 -8.20 2.32
C CYS A 40 -0.95 -7.93 0.84
N SER A 41 -0.30 -6.92 0.26
CA SER A 41 -0.44 -6.58 -1.16
C SER A 41 0.06 -7.65 -2.11
N TRP A 42 0.97 -8.54 -1.68
CA TRP A 42 1.48 -9.64 -2.52
C TRP A 42 0.40 -10.69 -2.79
N TRP A 43 -0.51 -10.89 -1.85
CA TRP A 43 -1.60 -11.87 -1.94
C TRP A 43 -2.91 -11.27 -2.43
N ALA A 44 -2.96 -9.95 -2.63
CA ALA A 44 -4.15 -9.29 -3.12
C ALA A 44 -4.40 -9.71 -4.58
N GLY A 45 -5.58 -10.31 -4.84
CA GLY A 45 -5.98 -10.77 -6.18
C GLY A 45 -6.23 -9.68 -7.22
N GLY A 46 -5.89 -8.42 -6.92
CA GLY A 46 -6.00 -7.29 -7.86
C GLY A 46 -7.43 -6.85 -8.19
N MET A 47 -8.41 -7.10 -7.31
CA MET A 47 -9.76 -6.57 -7.48
C MET A 47 -9.74 -5.05 -7.36
N LEU A 48 -10.27 -4.35 -8.37
CA LEU A 48 -10.25 -2.87 -8.47
C LEU A 48 -11.64 -2.25 -8.37
N ALA A 49 -12.68 -3.05 -8.16
CA ALA A 49 -14.03 -2.54 -8.06
C ALA A 49 -14.27 -1.93 -6.65
N PRO A 50 -14.83 -0.71 -6.59
CA PRO A 50 -15.06 -0.01 -5.33
C PRO A 50 -16.07 -0.76 -4.47
N ASP A 51 -15.89 -0.68 -3.15
CA ASP A 51 -16.76 -1.28 -2.13
C ASP A 51 -16.91 -2.81 -2.24
N CYS A 52 -16.05 -3.49 -3.02
CA CYS A 52 -16.13 -4.93 -3.18
C CYS A 52 -15.72 -5.70 -1.93
N GLU A 53 -14.98 -5.08 -0.99
CA GLU A 53 -14.83 -5.66 0.34
C GLU A 53 -16.19 -5.84 1.04
N GLY A 54 -17.22 -5.10 0.62
CA GLY A 54 -18.56 -5.09 1.19
C GLY A 54 -19.56 -6.12 0.68
N GLU A 55 -19.30 -6.80 -0.46
CA GLU A 55 -20.30 -7.70 -1.06
C GLU A 55 -20.67 -8.89 -0.16
N THR A 56 -19.74 -9.35 0.66
CA THR A 56 -19.94 -10.49 1.58
C THR A 56 -19.51 -10.18 3.00
N ALA A 57 -19.06 -8.96 3.29
CA ALA A 57 -18.60 -8.60 4.61
C ALA A 57 -19.76 -8.20 5.53
N PRO A 58 -19.63 -8.41 6.85
CA PRO A 58 -20.60 -7.93 7.81
C PRO A 58 -20.70 -6.39 7.77
N ASP A 59 -21.86 -5.85 8.15
CA ASP A 59 -22.18 -4.41 8.06
C ASP A 59 -21.09 -3.49 8.64
N ILE A 60 -20.34 -3.93 9.66
CA ILE A 60 -19.22 -3.20 10.26
C ILE A 60 -18.07 -2.88 9.27
N VAL A 61 -17.98 -3.58 8.15
CA VAL A 61 -16.91 -3.39 7.14
C VAL A 61 -17.28 -2.31 6.13
N VAL A 62 -18.56 -2.01 5.95
CA VAL A 62 -19.08 -1.06 4.94
C VAL A 62 -19.74 0.20 5.53
N SER A 63 -19.93 0.24 6.86
CA SER A 63 -20.59 1.34 7.58
C SER A 63 -19.71 2.54 7.90
#